data_AF-A0A1I3YAA0-F1
#
_entry.id   AF-A0A1I3YAA0-F1
#
_cell.length_a   1.000
_cell.length_b   1.000
_cell.length_c   1.000
_cell.angle_alpha   90.00
_cell.angle_beta   90.00
_cell.angle_gamma   90.00
#
_symmetry.space_group_name_H-M   'P 1'
#
loop_
_entity.id
_entity.type
_entity.pdbx_description
1 polymer ?
#
loop_
_entity_poly.entity_id
_entity_poly.type
_entity_poly.pdbx_seq_one_letter_code
_entity_poly.pdbx_strand_id
1 'polypeptide(L)'
;MESQSARATTAAESRFRIANPNSLPRTTAIVPLDSAAAATLAELRGGPWQRAIFVELDQGGDWIAQLPGRTRALVAAITEASLVLLVATAGADARAAAVVAEAAQAQGRMIAAVVLDSGDADPAALERSLAALRPHAGMLVLADGTDYVAALLEALRA
;
A
#
# COMPACT_ATOMS: atom_id res chain seq x y z
N MET A 1 -24.25 -31.58 27.46
CA MET A 1 -24.45 -30.64 26.35
C MET A 1 -23.19 -29.80 26.26
N GLU A 2 -22.37 -29.98 25.23
CA GLU A 2 -21.13 -29.21 25.08
C GLU A 2 -21.43 -27.81 24.56
N SER A 3 -20.74 -26.82 25.11
CA SER A 3 -20.78 -25.44 24.62
C SER A 3 -20.23 -25.38 23.19
N GLN A 4 -20.77 -24.46 22.38
CA GLN A 4 -20.28 -24.22 21.02
C GLN A 4 -18.80 -23.80 21.01
N SER A 5 -18.32 -23.11 22.06
CA SER A 5 -16.90 -22.78 22.21
C SER A 5 -16.02 -24.03 22.42
N ALA A 6 -16.55 -25.05 23.10
CA ALA A 6 -15.86 -26.33 23.28
C ALA A 6 -15.79 -27.10 21.96
N ARG A 7 -16.88 -27.10 21.17
CA ARG A 7 -16.91 -27.70 19.82
C ARG A 7 -15.93 -27.03 18.85
N ALA A 8 -15.85 -25.70 18.85
CA ALA A 8 -14.93 -24.92 18.01
C ALA A 8 -13.43 -25.13 18.33
N THR A 9 -13.11 -25.85 19.41
CA THR A 9 -11.73 -26.19 19.83
C THR A 9 -11.40 -27.66 19.54
N THR A 10 -12.34 -28.44 19.00
CA THR A 10 -12.09 -29.84 18.62
C THR A 10 -11.13 -29.95 17.44
N ALA A 11 -10.46 -31.10 17.31
CA ALA A 11 -9.58 -31.39 16.18
C ALA A 11 -10.35 -31.40 14.83
N ALA A 12 -11.62 -31.83 14.85
CA ALA A 12 -12.49 -31.86 13.67
C ALA A 12 -12.86 -30.46 13.16
N GLU A 13 -13.04 -29.48 14.06
CA GLU A 13 -13.28 -28.08 13.71
C GLU A 13 -11.98 -27.31 13.41
N SER A 14 -10.88 -27.68 14.08
CA SER A 14 -9.59 -26.99 13.93
C SER A 14 -9.03 -27.06 12.50
N ARG A 15 -9.38 -28.06 11.69
CA ARG A 15 -8.99 -28.14 10.27
C ARG A 15 -9.57 -27.03 9.40
N PHE A 16 -10.65 -26.38 9.84
CA PHE A 16 -11.27 -25.26 9.13
C PHE A 16 -10.71 -23.90 9.59
N ARG A 17 -9.82 -23.88 10.60
CA ARG A 17 -9.14 -22.64 11.00
C ARG A 17 -8.19 -22.20 9.90
N ILE A 18 -8.20 -20.89 9.62
CA ILE A 18 -7.22 -20.27 8.72
C ILE A 18 -5.84 -20.44 9.36
N ALA A 19 -5.01 -21.27 8.75
CA ALA A 19 -3.65 -21.56 9.23
C ALA A 19 -2.67 -20.38 9.03
N ASN A 20 -3.16 -19.27 8.46
CA ASN A 20 -2.42 -18.04 8.26
C ASN A 20 -2.86 -17.00 9.32
N PRO A 21 -2.09 -16.80 10.40
CA PRO A 21 -2.44 -15.82 11.43
C PRO A 21 -2.48 -14.41 10.84
N ASN A 22 -3.53 -13.65 11.15
CA ASN A 22 -3.56 -12.23 10.81
C ASN A 22 -2.49 -11.40 11.56
N SER A 23 -1.81 -12.02 12.54
CA SER A 23 -0.72 -11.45 13.31
C SER A 23 0.66 -11.64 12.68
N LEU A 24 0.79 -12.35 11.55
CA LEU A 24 2.07 -12.43 10.86
C LEU A 24 2.46 -11.05 10.32
N PRO A 25 3.70 -10.58 10.59
CA PRO A 25 4.18 -9.30 10.07
C PRO A 25 4.08 -9.25 8.55
N ARG A 26 3.46 -8.20 8.02
CA ARG A 26 3.26 -8.06 6.56
C ARG A 26 4.48 -7.38 5.95
N THR A 27 5.08 -8.01 4.95
CA THR A 27 6.02 -7.30 4.08
C THR A 27 5.19 -6.35 3.22
N THR A 28 5.52 -5.06 3.24
CA THR A 28 4.73 -4.01 2.61
C THR A 28 5.58 -3.27 1.58
N ALA A 29 5.18 -3.31 0.32
CA ALA A 29 5.79 -2.46 -0.71
C ALA A 29 5.11 -1.10 -0.68
N ILE A 30 5.89 -0.04 -0.49
CA ILE A 30 5.39 1.33 -0.39
C ILE A 30 5.77 2.05 -1.68
N VAL A 31 4.76 2.56 -2.40
CA VAL A 31 4.94 3.14 -3.72
C VAL A 31 4.40 4.57 -3.73
N PRO A 32 5.26 5.60 -3.86
CA PRO A 32 4.82 6.97 -4.04
C PRO A 32 4.27 7.19 -5.45
N LEU A 33 3.13 7.85 -5.58
CA LEU A 33 2.48 8.13 -6.86
C LEU A 33 2.78 9.53 -7.43
N ASP A 34 3.39 10.40 -6.63
CA ASP A 34 3.85 11.72 -7.02
C ASP A 34 5.11 12.13 -6.25
N SER A 35 5.71 13.25 -6.64
CA SER A 35 6.98 13.72 -6.08
C SER A 35 6.87 14.18 -4.62
N ALA A 36 5.73 14.72 -4.20
CA ALA A 36 5.53 15.16 -2.82
C ALA A 36 5.39 13.95 -1.87
N ALA A 37 4.68 12.92 -2.31
CA ALA A 37 4.64 11.62 -1.63
C ALA A 37 6.04 10.98 -1.58
N ALA A 38 6.81 11.03 -2.68
CA ALA A 38 8.16 10.50 -2.71
C ALA A 38 9.10 11.21 -1.71
N ALA A 39 9.03 12.54 -1.64
CA ALA A 39 9.80 13.34 -0.68
C ALA A 39 9.44 12.98 0.77
N THR A 40 8.14 12.86 1.08
CA THR A 40 7.65 12.42 2.39
C THR A 40 8.20 11.03 2.76
N LEU A 41 8.15 10.07 1.84
CA LEU A 41 8.63 8.71 2.11
C LEU A 41 10.15 8.64 2.25
N ALA A 42 10.90 9.54 1.60
CA ALA A 42 12.35 9.60 1.73
C ALA A 42 12.78 9.89 3.18
N GLU A 43 12.05 10.74 3.89
CA GLU A 43 12.28 11.01 5.31
C GLU A 43 12.00 9.76 6.17
N LEU A 44 10.88 9.08 5.89
CA LEU A 44 10.49 7.87 6.62
C LEU A 44 11.47 6.70 6.41
N ARG A 45 12.10 6.60 5.24
CA ARG A 45 13.00 5.48 4.91
C ARG A 45 14.17 5.32 5.87
N GLY A 46 14.59 6.38 6.57
CA GLY A 46 15.64 6.32 7.59
C GLY A 46 15.23 5.61 8.89
N GLY A 47 13.96 5.27 9.05
CA GLY A 47 13.41 4.60 10.23
C GLY A 47 13.67 3.09 10.31
N PRO A 48 13.25 2.43 11.41
CA PRO A 48 13.55 1.02 11.70
C PRO A 48 12.61 0.02 10.99
N TRP A 49 12.28 0.24 9.71
CA TRP A 49 11.30 -0.55 8.96
C TRP A 49 11.94 -1.80 8.33
N GLN A 50 11.85 -2.95 8.99
CA GLN A 50 12.55 -4.18 8.58
C GLN A 50 11.85 -4.95 7.44
N ARG A 51 10.59 -4.62 7.17
CA ARG A 51 9.66 -5.31 6.26
C ARG A 51 8.91 -4.32 5.36
N ALA A 52 9.30 -3.06 5.34
CA ALA A 52 8.90 -2.09 4.35
C ALA A 52 9.88 -2.07 3.17
N ILE A 53 9.36 -2.22 1.96
CA ILE A 53 10.12 -2.07 0.73
C ILE A 53 9.72 -0.74 0.11
N PHE A 54 10.56 0.29 0.28
CA PHE A 54 10.33 1.60 -0.33
C PHE A 54 10.72 1.54 -1.81
N VAL A 55 9.74 1.74 -2.68
CA VAL A 55 9.94 1.78 -4.13
C VAL A 55 10.22 3.22 -4.55
N GLU A 56 11.33 3.42 -5.23
CA GLU A 56 11.64 4.70 -5.87
C GLU A 56 11.05 4.71 -7.27
N LEU A 57 10.04 5.55 -7.47
CA LEU A 57 9.60 5.98 -8.80
C LEU A 57 10.23 7.35 -9.03
N ASP A 58 11.08 7.46 -10.05
CA ASP A 58 11.60 8.74 -10.49
C ASP A 58 10.48 9.46 -11.25
N GLN A 59 9.83 10.39 -10.56
CA GLN A 59 8.68 11.14 -11.07
C GLN A 59 9.10 12.28 -12.03
N GLY A 60 10.38 12.33 -12.44
CA GLY A 60 10.89 13.27 -13.43
C GLY A 60 10.60 12.83 -14.87
N GLY A 61 9.77 13.59 -15.59
CA GLY A 61 9.38 13.29 -16.98
C GLY A 61 8.29 12.22 -17.09
N ASP A 62 8.06 11.71 -18.32
CA ASP A 62 7.15 10.58 -18.56
C ASP A 62 7.79 9.28 -18.03
N TRP A 63 7.82 9.14 -16.71
CA TRP A 63 8.38 7.98 -16.01
C TRP A 63 7.63 6.69 -16.38
N ILE A 64 6.38 6.82 -16.85
CA ILE A 64 5.59 5.75 -17.46
C ILE A 64 6.29 5.28 -18.75
N ALA A 65 6.80 6.18 -19.60
CA ALA A 65 7.62 5.80 -20.75
C ALA A 65 8.96 5.13 -20.35
N GLN A 66 9.46 5.38 -19.14
CA GLN A 66 10.67 4.76 -18.59
C GLN A 66 10.40 3.44 -17.84
N LEU A 67 9.13 3.02 -17.72
CA LEU A 67 8.74 1.78 -17.04
C LEU A 67 9.51 0.55 -17.52
N PRO A 68 9.74 0.27 -18.82
CA PRO A 68 10.34 -1.00 -19.25
C PRO A 68 11.69 -1.35 -18.59
N GLY A 69 12.49 -0.35 -18.19
CA GLY A 69 13.75 -0.54 -17.46
C GLY A 69 13.61 -0.61 -15.94
N ARG A 70 12.52 -0.07 -15.38
CA ARG A 70 12.25 0.05 -13.93
C ARG A 70 11.19 -0.95 -13.42
N THR A 71 10.42 -1.57 -14.32
CA THR A 71 9.39 -2.59 -14.04
C THR A 71 9.97 -3.74 -13.24
N ARG A 72 11.24 -4.13 -13.44
CA ARG A 72 11.81 -5.26 -12.71
C ARG A 72 11.91 -4.99 -11.21
N ALA A 73 12.30 -3.78 -10.80
CA ALA A 73 12.42 -3.42 -9.39
C ALA A 73 11.02 -3.30 -8.74
N LEU A 74 10.07 -2.67 -9.43
CA LEU A 74 8.69 -2.58 -8.98
C LEU A 74 8.03 -3.96 -8.85
N VAL A 75 8.15 -4.80 -9.88
CA VAL A 75 7.59 -6.17 -9.86
C VAL A 75 8.25 -7.01 -8.79
N ALA A 76 9.58 -6.94 -8.62
CA ALA A 76 10.26 -7.64 -7.54
C ALA A 76 9.73 -7.22 -6.15
N ALA A 77 9.60 -5.90 -5.92
CA ALA A 77 9.05 -5.37 -4.67
C ALA A 77 7.60 -5.85 -4.43
N ILE A 78 6.75 -5.83 -5.46
CA ILE A 78 5.36 -6.32 -5.37
C ILE A 78 5.31 -7.83 -5.14
N THR A 79 6.18 -8.60 -5.80
CA THR A 79 6.24 -10.05 -5.62
C THR A 79 6.65 -10.42 -4.21
N GLU A 80 7.60 -9.72 -3.61
CA GLU A 80 8.05 -9.94 -2.22
C GLU A 80 7.03 -9.44 -1.18
N ALA A 81 6.26 -8.41 -1.52
CA ALA A 81 5.28 -7.83 -0.62
C ALA A 81 3.99 -8.64 -0.53
N SER A 82 3.44 -8.68 0.68
CA SER A 82 2.10 -9.20 0.98
C SER A 82 1.00 -8.13 0.91
N LEU A 83 1.41 -6.86 0.93
CA LEU A 83 0.58 -5.66 0.84
C LEU A 83 1.30 -4.62 -0.02
N VAL A 84 0.57 -3.97 -0.93
CA VAL A 84 1.06 -2.80 -1.66
C VAL A 84 0.36 -1.57 -1.10
N LEU A 85 1.15 -0.63 -0.59
CA LEU A 85 0.70 0.65 -0.07
C LEU A 85 1.02 1.75 -1.09
N LEU A 86 -0.02 2.26 -1.76
CA LEU A 86 0.10 3.42 -2.62
C LEU A 86 0.02 4.68 -1.77
N VAL A 87 0.96 5.60 -1.92
CA VAL A 87 0.96 6.88 -1.21
C VAL A 87 0.92 8.01 -2.23
N ALA A 88 -0.06 8.88 -2.09
CA ALA A 88 -0.27 9.99 -3.01
C ALA A 88 -0.56 11.28 -2.24
N THR A 89 -0.40 12.42 -2.89
CA THR A 89 -0.92 13.72 -2.48
C THR A 89 -2.03 14.15 -3.43
N ALA A 90 -2.73 15.23 -3.10
CA ALA A 90 -3.77 15.76 -3.99
C ALA A 90 -3.17 16.14 -5.36
N GLY A 91 -3.80 15.67 -6.44
CA GLY A 91 -3.33 15.88 -7.82
C GLY A 91 -2.46 14.76 -8.40
N ALA A 92 -2.29 13.64 -7.70
CA ALA A 92 -1.56 12.47 -8.20
C ALA A 92 -2.10 11.93 -9.54
N ASP A 93 -1.19 11.42 -10.38
CA ASP A 93 -1.51 10.89 -11.72
C ASP A 93 -2.23 9.53 -11.64
N ALA A 94 -3.42 9.46 -12.22
CA ALA A 94 -4.23 8.25 -12.29
C ALA A 94 -3.54 7.09 -13.05
N ARG A 95 -2.68 7.40 -14.04
CA ARG A 95 -1.98 6.39 -14.82
C ARG A 95 -0.95 5.66 -13.96
N ALA A 96 -0.33 6.35 -13.01
CA ALA A 96 0.61 5.77 -12.05
C ALA A 96 -0.04 4.65 -11.25
N ALA A 97 -1.20 4.98 -10.67
CA ALA A 97 -1.98 4.06 -9.86
C ALA A 97 -2.40 2.82 -10.66
N ALA A 98 -2.87 3.00 -11.89
CA ALA A 98 -3.30 1.91 -12.75
C ALA A 98 -2.16 0.90 -13.04
N VAL A 99 -0.96 1.38 -13.40
CA VAL A 99 0.18 0.52 -13.70
C VAL A 99 0.58 -0.32 -12.48
N VAL A 100 0.70 0.31 -11.31
CA VAL A 100 1.08 -0.40 -10.09
C VAL A 100 -0.02 -1.38 -9.68
N ALA A 101 -1.28 -0.98 -9.85
CA ALA A 101 -2.43 -1.83 -9.56
C ALA A 101 -2.47 -3.07 -10.45
N GLU A 102 -2.23 -2.94 -11.76
CA GLU A 102 -2.17 -4.08 -12.68
C GLU A 102 -1.08 -5.07 -12.25
N ALA A 103 0.12 -4.58 -11.91
CA ALA A 103 1.21 -5.42 -11.43
C ALA A 103 0.86 -6.15 -10.10
N ALA A 104 0.24 -5.44 -9.16
CA ALA A 104 -0.19 -6.01 -7.88
C ALA A 104 -1.33 -7.03 -8.03
N GLN A 105 -2.32 -6.75 -8.88
CA GLN A 105 -3.44 -7.64 -9.16
C GLN A 105 -2.99 -8.91 -9.87
N ALA A 106 -2.06 -8.81 -10.83
CA ALA A 106 -1.46 -9.96 -11.49
C ALA A 106 -0.74 -10.92 -10.51
N GLN A 107 -0.29 -10.40 -9.36
CA GLN A 107 0.36 -11.16 -8.29
C GLN A 107 -0.60 -11.51 -7.12
N GLY A 108 -1.89 -11.15 -7.23
CA GLY A 108 -2.89 -11.36 -6.18
C GLY A 108 -2.59 -10.62 -4.88
N ARG A 109 -1.93 -9.46 -4.94
CA ARG A 109 -1.58 -8.66 -3.76
C ARG A 109 -2.70 -7.68 -3.41
N MET A 110 -2.95 -7.53 -2.11
CA MET A 110 -3.85 -6.50 -1.61
C MET A 110 -3.25 -5.12 -1.83
N ILE A 111 -4.08 -4.17 -2.28
CA ILE A 111 -3.69 -2.77 -2.45
C ILE A 111 -4.42 -1.95 -1.38
N ALA A 112 -3.66 -1.22 -0.58
CA ALA A 112 -4.13 -0.11 0.23
C ALA A 112 -3.61 1.19 -0.35
N ALA A 113 -4.39 2.26 -0.24
CA ALA A 113 -4.00 3.57 -0.72
C ALA A 113 -4.19 4.62 0.37
N VAL A 114 -3.22 5.53 0.50
CA VAL A 114 -3.25 6.67 1.39
C VAL A 114 -3.08 7.93 0.55
N VAL A 115 -4.02 8.85 0.68
CA VAL A 115 -3.89 10.20 0.14
C VAL A 115 -3.56 11.12 1.31
N LEU A 116 -2.43 11.79 1.22
CA LEU A 116 -1.95 12.77 2.19
C LEU A 116 -2.53 14.13 1.80
N ASP A 117 -3.33 14.70 2.69
CA ASP A 117 -3.81 16.07 2.58
C ASP A 117 -2.98 16.97 3.50
N SER A 118 -2.44 18.05 2.94
CA SER A 118 -1.72 19.08 3.70
C SER A 118 -2.64 20.21 4.18
N GLY A 119 -3.95 20.12 3.94
CA GLY A 119 -4.97 21.09 4.35
C GLY A 119 -5.17 22.27 3.38
N ASP A 120 -4.23 22.46 2.45
CA ASP A 120 -4.26 23.51 1.42
C ASP A 120 -4.56 22.97 0.01
N ALA A 121 -4.91 21.69 -0.10
CA ALA A 121 -5.16 21.06 -1.39
C ALA A 121 -6.44 21.60 -2.06
N ASP A 122 -6.37 21.79 -3.38
CA ASP A 122 -7.57 22.04 -4.19
C ASP A 122 -8.55 20.85 -4.05
N PRO A 123 -9.79 21.07 -3.57
CA PRO A 123 -10.78 19.99 -3.43
C PRO A 123 -11.00 19.20 -4.72
N ALA A 124 -10.94 19.85 -5.88
CA ALA A 124 -11.10 19.17 -7.16
C ALA A 124 -9.89 18.28 -7.50
N ALA A 125 -8.69 18.67 -7.09
CA ALA A 125 -7.48 17.85 -7.23
C ALA A 125 -7.53 16.62 -6.33
N LEU A 126 -7.99 16.79 -5.09
CA LEU A 126 -8.20 15.69 -4.15
C LEU A 126 -9.23 14.68 -4.68
N GLU A 127 -10.38 15.17 -5.15
CA GLU A 127 -11.42 14.32 -5.75
C GLU A 127 -10.89 13.50 -6.94
N ARG A 128 -10.09 14.11 -7.82
CA ARG A 128 -9.46 13.41 -8.95
C ARG A 128 -8.55 12.28 -8.47
N SER A 129 -7.70 12.53 -7.47
CA SER A 129 -6.80 11.51 -6.91
C SER A 129 -7.57 10.37 -6.25
N LEU A 130 -8.61 10.68 -5.48
CA LEU A 130 -9.48 9.66 -4.88
C LEU A 130 -10.21 8.83 -5.94
N ALA A 131 -10.75 9.48 -6.97
CA ALA A 131 -11.44 8.81 -8.08
C ALA A 131 -10.49 7.89 -8.86
N ALA A 132 -9.22 8.27 -9.00
CA ALA A 132 -8.21 7.45 -9.64
C ALA A 132 -7.83 6.20 -8.82
N LEU A 133 -7.77 6.32 -7.49
CA LEU A 133 -7.32 5.23 -6.61
C LEU A 133 -8.43 4.24 -6.23
N ARG A 134 -9.66 4.72 -6.12
CA ARG A 134 -10.82 3.94 -5.64
C ARG A 134 -11.06 2.62 -6.39
N PRO A 135 -10.89 2.51 -7.72
CA PRO A 135 -11.10 1.25 -8.43
C PRO A 135 -10.07 0.17 -8.09
N HIS A 136 -8.90 0.57 -7.60
CA HIS A 136 -7.75 -0.33 -7.40
C HIS A 136 -7.52 -0.69 -5.94
N ALA A 137 -7.83 0.23 -5.01
CA ALA A 137 -7.56 0.06 -3.59
C ALA A 137 -8.70 -0.67 -2.87
N GLY A 138 -8.37 -1.74 -2.13
CA GLY A 138 -9.32 -2.40 -1.23
C GLY A 138 -9.57 -1.62 0.06
N MET A 139 -8.66 -0.70 0.39
CA MET A 139 -8.78 0.28 1.46
C MET A 139 -8.19 1.60 0.98
N LEU A 140 -8.94 2.69 1.11
CA LEU A 140 -8.50 4.03 0.75
C LEU A 140 -8.63 4.93 2.00
N VAL A 141 -7.55 5.56 2.39
CA VAL A 141 -7.49 6.44 3.56
C VAL A 141 -7.10 7.85 3.12
N LEU A 142 -7.83 8.84 3.62
CA LEU A 142 -7.41 10.24 3.59
C LEU A 142 -6.79 10.56 4.95
N ALA A 143 -5.57 11.07 4.95
CA ALA A 143 -4.84 11.37 6.16
C ALA A 143 -4.26 12.78 6.12
N ASP A 144 -4.36 13.47 7.25
CA ASP A 144 -3.75 14.78 7.44
C ASP A 144 -2.31 14.56 7.92
N GLY A 145 -1.35 14.88 7.07
CA GLY A 145 0.07 14.79 7.40
C GLY A 145 0.72 13.41 7.31
N THR A 146 2.04 13.41 7.46
CA THR A 146 2.94 12.29 7.12
C THR A 146 3.03 11.24 8.23
N ASP A 147 2.69 11.61 9.47
CA ASP A 147 2.70 10.75 10.65
C ASP A 147 1.78 9.52 10.51
N TYR A 148 0.73 9.64 9.70
CA TYR A 148 -0.19 8.53 9.47
C TYR A 148 0.50 7.32 8.81
N VAL A 149 1.39 7.57 7.84
CA VAL A 149 2.11 6.48 7.16
C VAL A 149 3.04 5.78 8.15
N ALA A 150 3.73 6.53 9.00
CA ALA A 150 4.57 5.95 10.05
C ALA A 150 3.74 5.10 11.03
N ALA A 151 2.63 5.65 11.55
CA ALA A 151 1.74 4.94 12.46
C ALA A 151 1.13 3.68 11.83
N LEU A 152 0.81 3.73 10.52
CA LEU A 152 0.33 2.58 9.77
C LEU A 152 1.41 1.50 9.66
N LEU A 153 2.66 1.87 9.34
CA LEU A 153 3.76 0.92 9.25
C LEU A 153 4.06 0.28 10.61
N GLU A 154 4.02 1.04 11.71
CA GLU A 154 4.13 0.50 13.07
C GLU A 154 3.02 -0.51 13.38
N ALA A 155 1.77 -0.18 13.04
CA ALA A 155 0.63 -1.06 13.24
C ALA A 155 0.73 -2.36 12.42
N LEU A 156 1.30 -2.27 11.20
CA LEU A 156 1.57 -3.40 10.33
C LEU A 156 2.81 -4.21 10.75
N ARG A 157 3.58 -3.72 11.73
CA ARG A 157 4.87 -4.28 12.16
C ARG A 157 5.83 -4.40 10.99
N ALA A 158 5.83 -3.36 10.16
CA ALA A 158 6.66 -3.25 8.97
C ALA A 158 8.11 -2.89 9.29
#